data_AF-A0AAP2DSF4-F1
#
_entry.id   AF-A0AAP2DSF4-F1
#
_cell.length_a   1.000
_cell.length_b   1.000
_cell.length_c   1.000
_cell.angle_alpha   90.00
_cell.angle_beta   90.00
_cell.angle_gamma   90.00
#
_symmetry.space_group_name_H-M   'P 1'
#
loop_
_entity.id
_entity.type
_entity.pdbx_description
1 polymer ?
#
loop_
_entity_poly.entity_id
_entity_poly.type
_entity_poly.pdbx_seq_one_letter_code
_entity_poly.pdbx_strand_id
1 'polypeptide(L)'
;ELGLARNENPLQGSFIIEELTDLVEEAVLTEFDRITERGGVLGAMETMYQRGKIQEESLHYEMLKHTGEFQIIGVNTFLSSKGSPTV
;
A
#
# COMPACT_ATOMS: atom_id res chain seq x y z
N GLU A 1 -25.78 9.42 -13.11
CA GLU A 1 -24.85 8.62 -13.93
C GLU A 1 -24.23 7.45 -13.16
N LEU A 2 -23.75 7.61 -11.92
CA LEU A 2 -23.38 6.47 -11.06
C LEU A 2 -24.52 6.03 -10.14
N GLY A 3 -25.23 4.95 -10.52
CA GLY A 3 -26.35 4.40 -9.75
C GLY A 3 -25.94 3.72 -8.44
N LEU A 4 -24.74 3.15 -8.38
CA LEU A 4 -24.18 2.51 -7.18
C LEU A 4 -23.99 3.49 -6.01
N ALA A 5 -23.71 4.76 -6.31
CA ALA A 5 -23.53 5.81 -5.32
C ALA A 5 -24.85 6.28 -4.65
N ARG A 6 -26.00 5.72 -5.05
CA ARG A 6 -27.28 5.97 -4.36
C ARG A 6 -27.43 5.14 -3.08
N ASN A 7 -26.69 4.04 -2.96
CA ASN A 7 -26.58 3.26 -1.74
C ASN A 7 -25.35 3.74 -0.96
N GLU A 8 -25.47 3.89 0.36
CA GLU A 8 -24.43 4.47 1.22
C GLU A 8 -23.34 3.44 1.64
N ASN A 9 -23.66 2.15 1.56
CA ASN A 9 -22.80 1.02 1.95
C ASN A 9 -22.78 -0.10 0.88
N PRO A 10 -22.46 0.21 -0.38
CA PRO A 10 -22.64 -0.72 -1.51
C PRO A 10 -21.67 -1.92 -1.49
N LEU A 11 -20.62 -1.88 -0.66
CA LEU A 11 -19.62 -2.93 -0.55
C LEU A 11 -19.93 -3.96 0.55
N GLN A 12 -20.89 -3.65 1.43
CA GLN A 12 -21.25 -4.55 2.53
C GLN A 12 -21.88 -5.84 1.99
N GLY A 13 -21.47 -7.00 2.53
CA GLY A 13 -21.91 -8.32 2.06
C GLY A 13 -21.09 -8.88 0.89
N SER A 14 -20.07 -8.17 0.41
CA SER A 14 -19.12 -8.71 -0.58
C SER A 14 -18.12 -9.62 0.12
N PHE A 15 -18.11 -10.91 -0.25
CA PHE A 15 -17.16 -11.90 0.31
C PHE A 15 -15.71 -11.45 0.24
N ILE A 16 -15.29 -10.86 -0.90
CA ILE A 16 -13.91 -10.39 -1.07
C ILE A 16 -13.62 -9.19 -0.15
N ILE A 17 -14.59 -8.29 0.03
CA ILE A 17 -14.37 -7.10 0.87
C ILE A 17 -14.34 -7.49 2.33
N GLU A 18 -15.19 -8.42 2.77
CA GLU A 18 -15.19 -8.94 4.14
C GLU A 18 -13.86 -9.64 4.45
N GLU A 19 -13.40 -10.55 3.58
CA GLU A 19 -12.10 -11.23 3.78
C GLU A 19 -10.92 -10.25 3.77
N LEU A 20 -10.92 -9.27 2.85
CA LEU A 20 -9.88 -8.23 2.84
C LEU A 20 -9.94 -7.35 4.09
N THR A 21 -11.13 -7.12 4.66
CA THR A 21 -11.30 -6.34 5.89
C THR A 21 -10.63 -7.05 7.06
N ASP A 22 -10.92 -8.34 7.23
CA ASP A 22 -10.34 -9.16 8.31
C ASP A 22 -8.82 -9.28 8.16
N LEU A 23 -8.32 -9.53 6.94
CA LEU A 23 -6.87 -9.65 6.69
C LEU A 23 -6.12 -8.35 6.97
N VAL A 24 -6.69 -7.20 6.58
CA VAL A 24 -6.08 -5.90 6.82
C VAL A 24 -6.16 -5.51 8.30
N GLU A 25 -7.26 -5.79 8.98
CA GLU A 25 -7.41 -5.56 10.42
C GLU A 25 -6.33 -6.32 11.22
N GLU A 26 -6.19 -7.63 10.98
CA GLU A 26 -5.20 -8.47 11.65
C GLU A 26 -3.76 -7.98 11.39
N ALA A 27 -3.45 -7.60 10.14
CA ALA A 27 -2.15 -7.06 9.78
C ALA A 27 -1.85 -5.74 10.52
N VAL A 28 -2.85 -4.89 10.71
CA VAL A 28 -2.70 -3.61 11.44
C VAL A 28 -2.53 -3.86 12.94
N LEU A 29 -3.30 -4.76 13.54
CA LEU A 29 -3.17 -5.13 14.95
C LEU A 29 -1.78 -5.71 15.24
N THR A 30 -1.30 -6.61 14.37
CA THR A 30 0.07 -7.15 14.45
C THR A 30 1.13 -6.04 14.40
N GLU A 31 0.92 -5.01 13.58
CA GLU A 31 1.84 -3.89 13.50
C GLU A 31 1.80 -3.00 14.77
N PHE A 32 0.63 -2.84 15.39
CA PHE A 32 0.52 -2.15 16.68
C PHE A 32 1.27 -2.88 17.80
N ASP A 33 1.22 -4.21 17.84
CA ASP A 33 1.99 -4.99 18.81
C ASP A 33 3.50 -4.77 18.61
N ARG A 34 3.99 -4.79 17.37
CA ARG A 34 5.40 -4.51 17.06
C ARG A 34 5.84 -3.11 17.51
N ILE A 35 5.00 -2.10 17.35
CA ILE A 35 5.28 -0.74 17.82
C ILE A 35 5.26 -0.70 19.35
N THR A 36 4.32 -1.39 19.98
CA THR A 36 4.16 -1.45 21.44
C THR A 36 5.38 -2.11 22.10
N GLU A 37 5.88 -3.22 21.56
CA GLU A 37 7.10 -3.90 22.02
C GLU A 37 8.35 -3.00 21.98
N ARG A 38 8.34 -1.98 21.11
CA ARG A 38 9.44 -1.00 20.96
C ARG A 38 9.30 0.21 21.87
N GLY A 39 8.45 0.15 22.90
CA GLY A 39 8.20 1.29 23.80
C GLY A 39 7.15 2.26 23.25
N GLY A 40 6.20 1.74 22.48
CA GLY A 40 5.19 2.55 21.79
C GLY A 40 5.79 3.40 20.68
N VAL A 41 5.01 4.38 20.22
CA VAL A 41 5.38 5.21 19.05
C VAL A 41 6.69 5.96 19.28
N LEU A 42 6.92 6.51 20.47
CA LEU A 42 8.12 7.28 20.78
C LEU A 42 9.38 6.39 20.79
N GLY A 43 9.33 5.20 21.41
CA GLY A 43 10.48 4.29 21.39
C GLY A 43 10.74 3.67 20.00
N ALA A 44 9.68 3.42 19.23
CA ALA A 44 9.82 3.06 17.82
C ALA A 44 10.47 4.19 16.99
N MET A 45 10.19 5.45 17.31
CA MET A 45 10.83 6.60 16.66
C MET A 45 12.31 6.73 17.04
N GLU A 46 12.70 6.45 18.29
CA GLU A 46 14.12 6.47 18.70
C GLU A 46 14.95 5.45 17.92
N THR A 47 14.37 4.29 17.61
CA THR A 47 15.00 3.24 16.77
C THR A 47 14.81 3.48 15.27
N MET A 48 14.16 4.59 14.88
CA MET A 48 13.82 4.94 13.50
C MET A 48 13.01 3.86 12.77
N TYR A 49 12.24 3.05 13.50
CA TYR A 49 11.51 1.90 12.98
C TYR A 49 10.57 2.28 11.84
N GLN A 50 9.69 3.27 12.06
CA GLN A 50 8.73 3.70 11.04
C GLN A 50 9.47 4.27 9.81
N ARG A 51 10.52 5.09 10.03
CA ARG A 51 11.29 5.68 8.93
C ARG A 51 12.00 4.60 8.10
N GLY A 52 12.63 3.64 8.76
CA GLY A 52 13.33 2.54 8.10
C GLY A 52 12.38 1.71 7.24
N LYS A 53 11.23 1.32 7.81
CA LYS A 53 10.22 0.53 7.10
C LYS A 53 9.64 1.26 5.89
N ILE A 54 9.32 2.56 6.02
CA ILE A 54 8.84 3.37 4.88
C ILE A 54 9.90 3.44 3.76
N GLN A 55 11.18 3.60 4.13
CA GLN A 55 12.25 3.65 3.14
C GLN A 55 12.45 2.30 2.44
N GLU A 56 12.39 1.20 3.18
CA GLU A 56 12.48 -0.15 2.63
C GLU A 56 11.36 -0.44 1.63
N GLU A 57 10.11 -0.17 2.01
CA GLU A 57 8.95 -0.34 1.12
C GLU A 57 9.02 0.58 -0.11
N SER A 58 9.48 1.82 0.07
CA SER A 58 9.68 2.75 -1.03
C SER A 58 10.75 2.26 -2.02
N LEU A 59 11.86 1.71 -1.52
CA LEU A 59 12.91 1.15 -2.37
C LEU A 59 12.41 -0.10 -3.08
N HIS A 60 11.67 -0.97 -2.40
CA HIS A 60 11.05 -2.14 -3.02
C HIS A 60 10.12 -1.76 -4.16
N TYR A 61 9.22 -0.79 -3.94
CA TYR A 61 8.33 -0.27 -4.97
C TYR A 61 9.08 0.33 -6.16
N GLU A 62 10.10 1.16 -5.93
CA GLU A 62 10.89 1.73 -7.02
C GLU A 62 11.68 0.66 -7.79
N MET A 63 12.20 -0.37 -7.12
CA MET A 63 12.81 -1.51 -7.81
C MET A 63 11.81 -2.23 -8.71
N LEU A 64 10.61 -2.53 -8.22
CA LEU A 64 9.57 -3.19 -9.04
C LEU A 64 9.15 -2.34 -10.23
N LYS A 65 9.06 -1.02 -10.05
CA LYS A 65 8.78 -0.06 -11.11
C LYS A 65 9.90 -0.01 -12.15
N HIS A 66 11.16 0.05 -11.73
CA HIS A 66 12.31 0.12 -12.65
C HIS A 66 12.58 -1.20 -13.38
N THR A 67 12.37 -2.34 -12.72
CA THR A 67 12.50 -3.68 -13.33
C THR A 67 11.35 -4.01 -14.28
N GLY A 68 10.19 -3.37 -14.10
CA GLY A 68 8.99 -3.62 -14.90
C GLY A 68 8.11 -4.75 -14.36
N GLU A 69 8.47 -5.36 -13.23
CA GLU A 69 7.64 -6.36 -12.54
C GLU A 69 6.31 -5.76 -12.07
N PHE A 70 6.33 -4.49 -11.65
CA PHE A 70 5.13 -3.72 -11.38
C PHE A 70 4.80 -2.82 -12.57
N GLN A 71 3.80 -3.22 -13.35
CA GLN A 71 3.44 -2.54 -14.59
C GLN A 71 2.72 -1.21 -14.34
N ILE A 72 3.29 -0.12 -14.86
CA ILE A 72 2.73 1.23 -14.82
C ILE A 72 2.57 1.74 -16.25
N ILE A 73 1.31 1.83 -16.69
CA ILE A 73 0.93 2.28 -18.03
C ILE A 73 1.44 3.69 -18.29
N GLY A 74 2.19 3.88 -19.39
CA GLY A 74 2.80 5.15 -19.78
C GLY A 74 4.14 5.46 -19.10
N VAL A 75 4.60 4.61 -18.17
CA VAL A 75 5.87 4.77 -17.46
C VAL A 75 6.88 3.70 -17.86
N ASN A 76 6.62 2.44 -17.51
CA ASN A 76 7.52 1.32 -17.84
C ASN A 76 6.90 0.35 -18.87
N THR A 77 5.59 0.47 -19.13
CA THR A 77 4.88 -0.30 -20.15
C THR A 77 3.94 0.61 -20.95
N PHE A 78 3.55 0.18 -22.15
CA PHE A 78 2.64 0.92 -23.05
C PHE A 78 3.07 2.38 -23.27
N LEU A 79 4.30 2.56 -23.77
CA LEU A 79 4.89 3.89 -23.94
C LEU A 79 4.36 4.58 -25.19
N SER A 80 4.24 5.91 -25.12
CA SER A 80 3.95 6.74 -26.28
C SER A 80 5.13 6.72 -27.27
N SER A 81 4.90 7.16 -28.51
CA SER A 81 5.97 7.31 -29.51
C SER A 81 7.10 8.28 -29.10
N LYS A 82 6.87 9.11 -28.08
CA LYS A 82 7.87 10.02 -27.50
C LYS A 82 8.60 9.42 -26.29
N GLY A 83 8.32 8.17 -25.92
CA GLY A 83 8.82 7.52 -24.71
C GLY A 83 8.03 7.90 -23.45
N SER A 84 8.54 7.48 -22.28
CA SER A 84 8.05 7.94 -20.98
C SER A 84 8.88 9.15 -20.51
N PRO A 85 8.26 10.22 -19.96
CA PRO A 85 8.99 11.35 -19.37
C PRO A 85 9.52 11.08 -17.96
N THR A 86 9.22 9.91 -17.38
CA THR A 86 9.36 9.64 -15.94
C THR A 86 10.31 8.50 -15.58
N VAL A 87 10.97 7.90 -16.58
CA VAL A 87 12.05 6.92 -16.41
C VAL A 87 13.33 7.49 -16.98
#